data_AF-A0A2D0HNQ1-F1
#
_entry.id   AF-A0A2D0HNQ1-F1
#
_cell.length_a   1.000
_cell.length_b   1.000
_cell.length_c   1.000
_cell.angle_alpha   90.00
_cell.angle_beta   90.00
_cell.angle_gamma   90.00
#
_symmetry.space_group_name_H-M   'P 1'
#
loop_
_entity.id
_entity.type
_entity.pdbx_description
1 polymer ?
#
loop_
_entity_poly.entity_id
_entity_poly.type
_entity_poly.pdbx_seq_one_letter_code
_entity_poly.pdbx_strand_id
1 'polypeptide(L)'
;MPSIEDTPEKVSNVTLPYKTDDQDILQLIEAIKRKPDNEKAIKEIYNKSNFETSRKTLEILGILDNQLIFSSAGKEFAIEKDNKRKEELFLQFFLSYTPYGHYLESISQTGDLSTTETETIKDYWWKHNYGSSGSNREDGVVAFGKLISLTGLGKFITGRKGQPSRIEWNQNAKSLIDAACNSDKSDSTLEEQSSSIDSEQIDVSDSTSVFKDYPSVSQTPAAESKSHIELPSLRGTTLSVIPTTISINVDMSEWDTSKIITFFKATHGIFDDDRESDLSTTCSQSISESSDGYSNS
;
A
#
# COMPACT_ATOMS: atom_id res chain seq x y z
N MET A 1 -0.98 42.19 21.28
CA MET A 1 -0.43 41.55 20.06
C MET A 1 -1.38 40.44 19.67
N PRO A 2 -1.67 40.22 18.37
CA PRO A 2 -2.55 39.14 17.95
C PRO A 2 -1.84 37.80 18.15
N SER A 3 -2.56 36.81 18.69
CA SER A 3 -2.06 35.44 18.77
C SER A 3 -1.87 34.87 17.37
N ILE A 4 -0.75 34.19 17.15
CA ILE A 4 -0.57 33.34 15.98
C ILE A 4 -1.38 32.07 16.26
N GLU A 5 -2.49 31.90 15.54
CA GLU A 5 -3.18 30.62 15.51
C GLU A 5 -2.33 29.62 14.74
N ASP A 6 -1.83 28.59 15.43
CA ASP A 6 -1.23 27.41 14.79
C ASP A 6 -2.29 26.75 13.90
N THR A 7 -2.30 27.14 12.63
CA THR A 7 -3.10 26.48 11.60
C THR A 7 -2.46 25.12 11.36
N PRO A 8 -3.13 23.99 11.65
CA PRO A 8 -2.53 22.68 11.48
C PRO A 8 -2.11 22.52 10.02
N GLU A 9 -0.82 22.22 9.83
CA GLU A 9 -0.21 22.09 8.51
C GLU A 9 -0.99 21.05 7.71
N LYS A 10 -1.64 21.50 6.64
CA LYS A 10 -2.60 20.68 5.91
C LYS A 10 -1.85 19.60 5.13
N VAL A 11 -1.71 18.43 5.77
CA VAL A 11 -1.10 17.22 5.24
C VAL A 11 -1.53 17.04 3.78
N SER A 12 -0.55 16.84 2.90
CA SER A 12 -0.74 16.89 1.45
C SER A 12 -1.90 15.99 1.01
N ASN A 13 -2.91 16.60 0.38
CA ASN A 13 -4.14 15.93 -0.06
C ASN A 13 -3.82 14.77 -1.02
N VAL A 14 -3.69 13.54 -0.49
CA VAL A 14 -3.45 12.34 -1.29
C VAL A 14 -4.62 12.14 -2.25
N THR A 15 -4.34 12.19 -3.55
CA THR A 15 -5.37 12.08 -4.60
C THR A 15 -5.52 10.62 -5.00
N LEU A 16 -6.71 10.07 -4.82
CA LEU A 16 -7.05 8.70 -5.22
C LEU A 16 -7.17 8.62 -6.76
N PRO A 17 -6.71 7.53 -7.39
CA PRO A 17 -7.05 7.20 -8.78
C PRO A 17 -8.55 7.30 -9.03
N TYR A 18 -8.97 7.77 -10.22
CA TYR A 18 -10.39 8.00 -10.52
C TYR A 18 -10.65 7.91 -12.03
N LYS A 19 -11.89 7.62 -12.45
CA LYS A 19 -12.33 7.61 -13.86
C LYS A 19 -11.42 6.79 -14.80
N THR A 20 -11.03 5.60 -14.34
CA THR A 20 -10.27 4.58 -15.08
C THR A 20 -10.74 3.19 -14.66
N ASP A 21 -10.31 2.14 -15.35
CA ASP A 21 -10.52 0.74 -15.01
C ASP A 21 -9.40 -0.19 -15.50
N ASP A 22 -9.56 -1.48 -15.22
CA ASP A 22 -8.60 -2.54 -15.57
C ASP A 22 -8.30 -2.56 -17.07
N GLN A 23 -9.32 -2.41 -17.91
CA GLN A 23 -9.17 -2.40 -19.37
C GLN A 23 -8.51 -1.11 -19.87
N ASP A 24 -8.80 0.03 -19.25
CA ASP A 24 -8.11 1.29 -19.53
C ASP A 24 -6.61 1.20 -19.21
N ILE A 25 -6.27 0.69 -18.02
CA ILE A 25 -4.88 0.52 -17.57
C ILE A 25 -4.08 -0.41 -18.50
N LEU A 26 -4.63 -1.59 -18.81
CA LEU A 26 -3.96 -2.55 -19.71
C LEU A 26 -3.79 -2.00 -21.13
N GLN A 27 -4.79 -1.29 -21.66
CA GLN A 27 -4.71 -0.70 -23.01
C GLN A 27 -3.71 0.45 -23.09
N LEU A 28 -3.59 1.27 -22.04
CA LEU A 28 -2.59 2.34 -21.99
C LEU A 28 -1.17 1.78 -21.96
N ILE A 29 -0.93 0.73 -21.18
CA ILE A 29 0.36 0.03 -21.13
C ILE A 29 0.73 -0.54 -22.51
N GLU A 30 -0.21 -1.19 -23.20
CA GLU A 30 -0.01 -1.69 -24.56
C GLU A 30 0.25 -0.56 -25.59
N ALA A 31 -0.41 0.59 -25.45
CA ALA A 31 -0.15 1.75 -26.30
C ALA A 31 1.26 2.30 -26.12
N ILE A 32 1.73 2.43 -24.86
CA ILE A 32 3.08 2.90 -24.52
C ILE A 32 4.14 1.91 -25.06
N LYS A 33 3.98 0.60 -24.83
CA LYS A 33 4.87 -0.44 -25.37
C LYS A 33 5.05 -0.38 -26.89
N ARG A 34 4.01 0.01 -27.63
CA ARG A 34 4.04 0.08 -29.11
C ARG A 34 4.64 1.37 -29.65
N LYS A 35 4.64 2.45 -28.88
CA LYS A 35 5.08 3.79 -29.26
C LYS A 35 5.79 4.51 -28.10
N PRO A 36 6.91 3.96 -27.59
CA PRO A 36 7.70 4.64 -26.57
C PRO A 36 8.08 6.05 -27.02
N ASP A 37 8.19 6.96 -26.06
CA ASP A 37 8.61 8.36 -26.22
C ASP A 37 7.74 9.22 -27.16
N ASN A 38 6.56 8.74 -27.57
CA ASN A 38 5.67 9.45 -28.50
C ASN A 38 4.24 9.53 -27.97
N GLU A 39 4.01 10.45 -27.02
CA GLU A 39 2.69 10.66 -26.40
C GLU A 39 1.55 10.84 -27.42
N LYS A 40 1.79 11.51 -28.56
CA LYS A 40 0.78 11.67 -29.61
C LYS A 40 0.36 10.32 -30.20
N ALA A 41 1.32 9.48 -30.57
CA ALA A 41 1.05 8.15 -31.12
C ALA A 41 0.48 7.18 -30.06
N ILE A 42 0.86 7.33 -28.79
CA ILE A 42 0.26 6.60 -27.66
C ILE A 42 -1.22 6.99 -27.53
N LYS A 43 -1.54 8.30 -27.53
CA LYS A 43 -2.93 8.81 -27.50
C LYS A 43 -3.76 8.31 -28.68
N GLU A 44 -3.19 8.26 -29.88
CA GLU A 44 -3.82 7.72 -31.10
C GLU A 44 -4.12 6.21 -31.01
N ILE A 45 -3.25 5.41 -30.37
CA ILE A 45 -3.48 3.97 -30.15
C ILE A 45 -4.49 3.73 -29.02
N TYR A 46 -4.38 4.50 -27.93
CA TYR A 46 -5.25 4.37 -26.75
C TYR A 46 -6.70 4.78 -27.07
N ASN A 47 -6.88 5.86 -27.83
CA ASN A 47 -8.16 6.29 -28.44
C ASN A 47 -9.38 6.33 -27.48
N LYS A 48 -9.17 6.71 -26.22
CA LYS A 48 -10.24 6.95 -25.23
C LYS A 48 -10.06 8.31 -24.56
N SER A 49 -11.16 8.90 -24.13
CA SER A 49 -11.22 10.25 -23.54
C SER A 49 -10.57 10.35 -22.15
N ASN A 50 -10.36 9.24 -21.46
CA ASN A 50 -9.81 9.16 -20.11
C ASN A 50 -8.31 8.83 -20.07
N PHE A 51 -7.57 9.25 -21.10
CA PHE A 51 -6.11 9.07 -21.18
C PHE A 51 -5.42 9.67 -19.95
N GLU A 52 -5.71 10.94 -19.62
CA GLU A 52 -4.99 11.65 -18.55
C GLU A 52 -5.26 11.05 -17.17
N THR A 53 -6.47 10.55 -16.90
CA THR A 53 -6.78 9.90 -15.61
C THR A 53 -6.17 8.50 -15.49
N SER A 54 -6.11 7.76 -16.60
CA SER A 54 -5.45 6.44 -16.64
C SER A 54 -3.93 6.56 -16.53
N ARG A 55 -3.33 7.55 -17.23
CA ARG A 55 -1.93 7.98 -17.05
C ARG A 55 -1.66 8.34 -15.59
N LYS A 56 -2.46 9.25 -15.02
CA LYS A 56 -2.28 9.70 -13.63
C LYS A 56 -2.39 8.56 -12.64
N THR A 57 -3.20 7.55 -12.92
CA THR A 57 -3.29 6.32 -12.11
C THR A 57 -2.01 5.50 -12.18
N LEU A 58 -1.45 5.28 -13.37
CA LEU A 58 -0.15 4.60 -13.53
C LEU A 58 1.01 5.36 -12.87
N GLU A 59 0.98 6.70 -12.91
CA GLU A 59 1.92 7.56 -12.18
C GLU A 59 1.77 7.44 -10.66
N ILE A 60 0.54 7.46 -10.14
CA ILE A 60 0.24 7.34 -8.69
C ILE A 60 0.66 5.97 -8.14
N LEU A 61 0.49 4.90 -8.94
CA LEU A 61 0.88 3.54 -8.59
C LEU A 61 2.38 3.25 -8.82
N GLY A 62 3.17 4.22 -9.30
CA GLY A 62 4.62 4.05 -9.53
C GLY A 62 4.99 3.14 -10.72
N ILE A 63 4.04 2.83 -11.60
CA ILE A 63 4.25 2.01 -12.81
C ILE A 63 4.92 2.85 -13.91
N LEU A 64 4.56 4.14 -14.00
CA LEU A 64 5.11 5.12 -14.93
C LEU A 64 5.66 6.34 -14.17
N ASP A 65 6.59 7.06 -14.80
CA ASP A 65 6.88 8.44 -14.45
C ASP A 65 5.98 9.45 -15.22
N ASN A 66 6.19 10.73 -14.97
CA ASN A 66 5.46 11.81 -15.64
C ASN A 66 5.82 12.01 -17.12
N GLN A 67 6.76 11.24 -17.69
CA GLN A 67 7.13 11.25 -19.10
C GLN A 67 6.62 10.01 -19.85
N LEU A 68 5.79 9.18 -19.21
CA LEU A 68 5.30 7.88 -19.72
C LEU A 68 6.40 6.82 -19.84
N ILE A 69 7.51 6.98 -19.11
CA ILE A 69 8.59 6.00 -19.03
C ILE A 69 8.25 5.02 -17.89
N PHE A 70 8.32 3.72 -18.19
CA PHE A 70 8.13 2.67 -17.19
C PHE A 70 9.24 2.66 -16.14
N SER A 71 8.86 2.57 -14.86
CA SER A 71 9.77 2.20 -13.77
C SER A 71 10.30 0.78 -13.97
N SER A 72 11.33 0.35 -13.23
CA SER A 72 11.89 -1.01 -13.38
C SER A 72 10.83 -2.10 -13.15
N ALA A 73 10.07 -2.01 -12.06
CA ALA A 73 8.93 -2.89 -11.81
C ALA A 73 7.82 -2.70 -12.85
N GLY A 74 7.58 -1.45 -13.31
CA GLY A 74 6.61 -1.15 -14.35
C GLY A 74 6.94 -1.84 -15.68
N LYS A 75 8.22 -1.97 -16.03
CA LYS A 75 8.71 -2.72 -17.20
C LYS A 75 8.42 -4.21 -17.03
N GLU A 76 8.72 -4.80 -15.87
CA GLU A 76 8.43 -6.21 -15.56
C GLU A 76 6.94 -6.51 -15.75
N PHE A 77 6.06 -5.75 -15.11
CA PHE A 77 4.60 -5.87 -15.24
C PHE A 77 4.11 -5.67 -16.69
N ALA A 78 4.72 -4.74 -17.43
CA ALA A 78 4.36 -4.45 -18.81
C ALA A 78 4.73 -5.59 -19.78
N ILE A 79 5.83 -6.31 -19.55
CA ILE A 79 6.26 -7.42 -20.42
C ILE A 79 5.73 -8.79 -19.98
N GLU A 80 5.28 -8.93 -18.73
CA GLU A 80 4.78 -10.19 -18.18
C GLU A 80 3.58 -10.75 -18.96
N LYS A 81 3.63 -12.05 -19.21
CA LYS A 81 2.70 -12.88 -19.97
C LYS A 81 1.96 -13.90 -19.11
N ASP A 82 2.54 -14.37 -18.00
CA ASP A 82 1.81 -15.20 -17.06
C ASP A 82 0.84 -14.36 -16.23
N ASN A 83 -0.44 -14.72 -16.25
CA ASN A 83 -1.48 -13.92 -15.61
C ASN A 83 -1.34 -13.89 -14.07
N LYS A 84 -0.86 -14.98 -13.43
CA LYS A 84 -0.71 -15.00 -11.97
C LYS A 84 0.46 -14.13 -11.54
N ARG A 85 1.61 -14.27 -12.19
CA ARG A 85 2.76 -13.39 -11.95
C ARG A 85 2.40 -11.92 -12.20
N LYS A 86 1.57 -11.66 -13.20
CA LYS A 86 1.05 -10.32 -13.49
C LYS A 86 0.12 -9.79 -12.39
N GLU A 87 -0.74 -10.64 -11.84
CA GLU A 87 -1.61 -10.31 -10.68
C GLU A 87 -0.76 -10.01 -9.43
N GLU A 88 0.26 -10.82 -9.14
CA GLU A 88 1.24 -10.59 -8.06
C GLU A 88 1.95 -9.24 -8.20
N LEU A 89 2.49 -8.95 -9.40
CA LEU A 89 3.17 -7.69 -9.68
C LEU A 89 2.24 -6.48 -9.53
N PHE A 90 0.98 -6.60 -9.95
CA PHE A 90 0.01 -5.51 -9.78
C PHE A 90 -0.41 -5.31 -8.32
N LEU A 91 -0.51 -6.40 -7.55
CA LEU A 91 -0.76 -6.35 -6.11
C LEU A 91 0.36 -5.57 -5.37
N GLN A 92 1.62 -5.72 -5.77
CA GLN A 92 2.73 -4.98 -5.16
C GLN A 92 2.62 -3.46 -5.37
N PHE A 93 2.21 -2.99 -6.56
CA PHE A 93 1.91 -1.56 -6.75
C PHE A 93 0.71 -1.09 -5.91
N PHE A 94 -0.31 -1.95 -5.75
CA PHE A 94 -1.47 -1.67 -4.91
C PHE A 94 -1.12 -1.52 -3.43
N LEU A 95 -0.24 -2.38 -2.91
CA LEU A 95 0.23 -2.30 -1.53
C LEU A 95 1.19 -1.12 -1.31
N SER A 96 2.03 -0.81 -2.30
CA SER A 96 2.94 0.34 -2.26
C SER A 96 2.23 1.70 -2.21
N TYR A 97 1.02 1.81 -2.78
CA TYR A 97 0.23 3.04 -2.74
C TYR A 97 -0.57 3.14 -1.44
N THR A 98 -0.13 4.02 -0.53
CA THR A 98 -0.58 4.10 0.88
C THR A 98 -2.09 3.96 1.13
N PRO A 99 -3.00 4.66 0.41
CA PRO A 99 -4.45 4.53 0.65
C PRO A 99 -5.05 3.17 0.27
N TYR A 100 -4.39 2.44 -0.65
CA TYR A 100 -4.79 1.10 -1.06
C TYR A 100 -4.12 0.08 -0.15
N GLY A 101 -2.81 0.19 0.09
CA GLY A 101 -2.05 -0.69 0.99
C GLY A 101 -2.62 -0.74 2.41
N HIS A 102 -2.76 0.40 3.07
CA HIS A 102 -3.32 0.45 4.43
C HIS A 102 -4.76 -0.10 4.50
N TYR A 103 -5.56 0.11 3.46
CA TYR A 103 -6.91 -0.44 3.40
C TYR A 103 -6.87 -1.98 3.27
N LEU A 104 -6.06 -2.51 2.35
CA LEU A 104 -5.88 -3.96 2.15
C LEU A 104 -5.33 -4.65 3.41
N GLU A 105 -4.37 -4.05 4.10
CA GLU A 105 -3.87 -4.55 5.38
C GLU A 105 -4.97 -4.51 6.46
N SER A 106 -5.74 -3.43 6.55
CA SER A 106 -6.82 -3.33 7.55
C SER A 106 -7.91 -4.39 7.37
N ILE A 107 -8.22 -4.79 6.13
CA ILE A 107 -9.20 -5.86 5.86
C ILE A 107 -8.59 -7.25 6.03
N SER A 108 -7.28 -7.44 5.83
CA SER A 108 -6.62 -8.73 6.13
C SER A 108 -6.70 -9.06 7.62
N GLN A 109 -6.72 -8.05 8.50
CA GLN A 109 -6.91 -8.22 9.94
C GLN A 109 -8.35 -8.59 10.35
N THR A 110 -9.34 -8.46 9.45
CA THR A 110 -10.75 -8.81 9.75
C THR A 110 -11.04 -10.32 9.65
N GLY A 111 -12.19 -10.73 10.18
CA GLY A 111 -12.60 -12.13 10.32
C GLY A 111 -13.05 -12.77 9.00
N ASP A 112 -14.28 -12.47 8.57
CA ASP A 112 -14.81 -12.92 7.26
C ASP A 112 -14.59 -11.83 6.20
N LEU A 113 -13.80 -12.15 5.18
CA LEU A 113 -13.55 -11.28 4.03
C LEU A 113 -14.24 -11.85 2.80
N SER A 114 -15.58 -11.92 2.84
CA SER A 114 -16.41 -12.41 1.75
C SER A 114 -16.79 -11.30 0.76
N THR A 115 -17.30 -10.17 1.27
CA THR A 115 -17.65 -8.99 0.46
C THR A 115 -17.37 -7.69 1.21
N THR A 116 -17.21 -6.58 0.47
CA THR A 116 -17.17 -5.25 1.08
C THR A 116 -17.87 -4.22 0.21
N GLU A 117 -18.80 -3.46 0.79
CA GLU A 117 -19.53 -2.41 0.10
C GLU A 117 -18.68 -1.17 -0.14
N THR A 118 -18.98 -0.40 -1.20
CA THR A 118 -18.25 0.83 -1.51
C THR A 118 -18.34 1.88 -0.41
N GLU A 119 -19.41 1.90 0.39
CA GLU A 119 -19.55 2.86 1.49
C GLU A 119 -18.50 2.60 2.59
N THR A 120 -18.25 1.32 2.94
CA THR A 120 -17.23 0.94 3.93
C THR A 120 -15.84 1.43 3.55
N ILE A 121 -15.48 1.34 2.26
CA ILE A 121 -14.19 1.80 1.74
C ILE A 121 -14.10 3.34 1.78
N LYS A 122 -15.18 4.04 1.40
CA LYS A 122 -15.25 5.51 1.48
C LYS A 122 -15.16 6.03 2.92
N ASP A 123 -15.86 5.37 3.86
CA ASP A 123 -15.81 5.70 5.29
C ASP A 123 -14.42 5.50 5.86
N TYR A 124 -13.74 4.41 5.49
CA TYR A 124 -12.34 4.17 5.85
C TYR A 124 -11.45 5.32 5.34
N TRP A 125 -11.48 5.62 4.03
CA TRP A 125 -10.67 6.70 3.47
C TRP A 125 -11.03 8.08 4.03
N TRP A 126 -12.30 8.34 4.37
CA TRP A 126 -12.70 9.56 5.06
C TRP A 126 -12.03 9.66 6.44
N LYS A 127 -12.11 8.61 7.27
CA LYS A 127 -11.51 8.55 8.62
C LYS A 127 -9.99 8.71 8.58
N HIS A 128 -9.33 8.19 7.54
CA HIS A 128 -7.87 8.26 7.36
C HIS A 128 -7.39 9.46 6.50
N ASN A 129 -8.26 10.43 6.20
CA ASN A 129 -7.96 11.63 5.41
C ASN A 129 -7.43 11.35 3.98
N TYR A 130 -7.76 10.21 3.39
CA TYR A 130 -7.42 9.87 2.01
C TYR A 130 -8.44 10.41 1.01
N GLY A 131 -7.96 10.88 -0.14
CA GLY A 131 -8.76 11.52 -1.18
C GLY A 131 -8.82 13.04 -1.01
N SER A 132 -8.52 13.76 -2.09
CA SER A 132 -8.38 15.22 -2.08
C SER A 132 -9.71 15.98 -1.88
N SER A 133 -10.85 15.30 -2.02
CA SER A 133 -12.21 15.80 -1.81
C SER A 133 -13.20 14.64 -1.64
N GLY A 134 -14.43 14.92 -1.21
CA GLY A 134 -15.51 13.93 -1.18
C GLY A 134 -15.79 13.32 -2.57
N SER A 135 -15.77 14.12 -3.63
CA SER A 135 -15.94 13.63 -5.01
C SER A 135 -14.78 12.74 -5.47
N ASN A 136 -13.55 12.96 -4.98
CA ASN A 136 -12.42 12.09 -5.28
C ASN A 136 -12.51 10.75 -4.55
N ARG A 137 -13.10 10.70 -3.34
CA ARG A 137 -13.43 9.42 -2.68
C ARG A 137 -14.54 8.65 -3.41
N GLU A 138 -15.58 9.34 -3.89
CA GLU A 138 -16.68 8.72 -4.64
C GLU A 138 -16.23 8.13 -5.99
N ASP A 139 -15.56 8.91 -6.85
CA ASP A 139 -15.01 8.35 -8.10
C ASP A 139 -13.88 7.33 -7.81
N GLY A 140 -13.14 7.52 -6.71
CA GLY A 140 -11.96 6.73 -6.38
C GLY A 140 -12.26 5.34 -5.84
N VAL A 141 -13.39 5.15 -5.16
CA VAL A 141 -13.80 3.81 -4.69
C VAL A 141 -14.23 2.93 -5.87
N VAL A 142 -14.85 3.54 -6.88
CA VAL A 142 -15.19 2.86 -8.13
C VAL A 142 -13.91 2.47 -8.89
N ALA A 143 -12.92 3.34 -8.97
CA ALA A 143 -11.64 3.02 -9.61
C ALA A 143 -10.89 1.90 -8.86
N PHE A 144 -10.73 2.02 -7.53
CA PHE A 144 -10.11 0.98 -6.69
C PHE A 144 -10.80 -0.37 -6.87
N GLY A 145 -12.14 -0.39 -6.76
CA GLY A 145 -12.93 -1.60 -6.96
C GLY A 145 -12.69 -2.21 -8.34
N LYS A 146 -12.85 -1.43 -9.42
CA LYS A 146 -12.62 -1.95 -10.78
C LYS A 146 -11.21 -2.47 -11.02
N LEU A 147 -10.20 -1.85 -10.41
CA LEU A 147 -8.79 -2.25 -10.53
C LEU A 147 -8.44 -3.48 -9.68
N ILE A 148 -9.28 -3.87 -8.71
CA ILE A 148 -9.04 -5.05 -7.85
C ILE A 148 -9.02 -6.37 -8.65
N SER A 149 -9.59 -6.39 -9.86
CA SER A 149 -9.51 -7.56 -10.74
C SER A 149 -8.09 -7.83 -11.22
N LEU A 150 -7.26 -6.79 -11.37
CA LEU A 150 -5.87 -6.91 -11.80
C LEU A 150 -4.95 -7.44 -10.71
N THR A 151 -5.35 -7.46 -9.44
CA THR A 151 -4.54 -7.99 -8.33
C THR A 151 -4.83 -9.45 -7.99
N GLY A 152 -5.80 -10.09 -8.67
CA GLY A 152 -6.28 -11.43 -8.33
C GLY A 152 -7.02 -11.55 -6.99
N LEU A 153 -7.21 -10.43 -6.24
CA LEU A 153 -7.86 -10.44 -4.92
C LEU A 153 -9.39 -10.59 -4.99
N GLY A 154 -10.03 -10.21 -6.10
CA GLY A 154 -11.49 -10.28 -6.22
C GLY A 154 -12.02 -9.60 -7.47
N LYS A 155 -13.29 -9.21 -7.42
CA LYS A 155 -13.99 -8.54 -8.52
C LYS A 155 -14.96 -7.47 -8.02
N PHE A 156 -15.12 -6.40 -8.79
CA PHE A 156 -16.09 -5.36 -8.49
C PHE A 156 -17.46 -5.63 -9.13
N ILE A 157 -18.51 -5.51 -8.33
CA ILE A 157 -19.90 -5.67 -8.74
C ILE A 157 -20.59 -4.31 -8.61
N THR A 158 -20.99 -3.73 -9.74
CA THR A 158 -21.82 -2.51 -9.75
C THR A 158 -23.23 -2.82 -9.21
N GLY A 159 -23.67 -2.04 -8.24
CA GLY A 159 -25.00 -2.15 -7.63
C GLY A 159 -26.14 -1.98 -8.64
N ARG A 160 -27.21 -2.75 -8.47
CA ARG A 160 -28.43 -2.71 -9.30
C ARG A 160 -29.66 -3.07 -8.45
N LYS A 161 -30.83 -2.52 -8.78
CA LYS A 161 -32.12 -2.83 -8.12
C LYS A 161 -32.07 -2.73 -6.57
N GLY A 162 -31.47 -1.66 -6.06
CA GLY A 162 -31.35 -1.42 -4.61
C GLY A 162 -30.22 -2.19 -3.91
N GLN A 163 -29.47 -3.04 -4.62
CA GLN A 163 -28.23 -3.62 -4.10
C GLN A 163 -27.07 -2.61 -4.23
N PRO A 164 -26.23 -2.43 -3.20
CA PRO A 164 -25.07 -1.55 -3.26
C PRO A 164 -23.97 -2.10 -4.18
N SER A 165 -23.10 -1.21 -4.64
CA SER A 165 -21.84 -1.59 -5.29
C SER A 165 -20.89 -2.17 -4.24
N ARG A 166 -20.13 -3.21 -4.62
CA ARG A 166 -19.28 -3.96 -3.68
C ARG A 166 -18.12 -4.63 -4.40
N ILE A 167 -17.10 -4.99 -3.63
CA ILE A 167 -16.09 -5.99 -4.00
C ILE A 167 -16.59 -7.34 -3.48
N GLU A 168 -16.56 -8.36 -4.34
CA GLU A 168 -16.64 -9.77 -3.94
C GLU A 168 -15.21 -10.30 -3.95
N TRP A 169 -14.71 -10.70 -2.78
CA TRP A 169 -13.32 -11.12 -2.58
C TRP A 169 -13.16 -12.61 -2.89
N ASN A 170 -11.97 -12.99 -3.36
CA ASN A 170 -11.60 -14.40 -3.52
C ASN A 170 -11.28 -15.01 -2.15
N GLN A 171 -11.55 -16.31 -1.96
CA GLN A 171 -11.36 -16.99 -0.68
C GLN A 171 -9.92 -16.94 -0.14
N ASN A 172 -8.94 -16.77 -1.02
CA ASN A 172 -7.52 -16.63 -0.70
C ASN A 172 -7.03 -15.16 -0.63
N ALA A 173 -7.89 -14.15 -0.78
CA ALA A 173 -7.50 -12.74 -0.85
C ALA A 173 -6.66 -12.31 0.37
N LYS A 174 -7.09 -12.68 1.58
CA LYS A 174 -6.34 -12.44 2.83
C LYS A 174 -4.94 -13.05 2.77
N SER A 175 -4.82 -14.32 2.39
CA SER A 175 -3.52 -15.01 2.27
C SER A 175 -2.61 -14.40 1.19
N LEU A 176 -3.18 -13.85 0.10
CA LEU A 176 -2.40 -13.14 -0.93
C LEU A 176 -1.87 -11.79 -0.42
N ILE A 177 -2.69 -11.02 0.29
CA ILE A 177 -2.27 -9.77 0.95
C ILE A 177 -1.17 -10.06 1.98
N ASP A 178 -1.40 -11.02 2.87
CA ASP A 178 -0.46 -11.38 3.94
C ASP A 178 0.87 -11.93 3.37
N ALA A 179 0.83 -12.68 2.26
CA ALA A 179 2.04 -13.16 1.59
C ALA A 179 2.84 -12.01 0.95
N ALA A 180 2.17 -11.10 0.24
CA ALA A 180 2.80 -9.95 -0.40
C ALA A 180 3.42 -8.98 0.63
N CYS A 181 2.73 -8.68 1.72
CA CYS A 181 3.25 -7.82 2.80
C CYS A 181 4.44 -8.42 3.58
N ASN A 182 4.74 -9.71 3.41
CA ASN A 182 5.86 -10.40 4.06
C ASN A 182 6.99 -10.80 3.09
N SER A 183 6.81 -10.67 1.77
CA SER A 183 7.89 -10.94 0.80
C SER A 183 9.08 -10.00 1.02
N ASP A 184 8.81 -8.72 1.30
CA ASP A 184 9.84 -7.69 1.52
C ASP A 184 10.67 -7.90 2.79
N LYS A 185 10.20 -8.74 3.73
CA LYS A 185 10.90 -9.02 5.00
C LYS A 185 11.85 -10.22 4.91
N SER A 186 11.85 -10.93 3.78
CA SER A 186 12.54 -12.22 3.63
C SER A 186 13.89 -12.13 2.91
N ASP A 187 14.25 -10.96 2.36
CA ASP A 187 15.48 -10.75 1.57
C ASP A 187 16.66 -10.22 2.39
N SER A 188 16.74 -10.63 3.66
CA SER A 188 17.98 -10.53 4.44
C SER A 188 18.24 -11.86 5.13
N THR A 189 19.44 -12.41 4.96
CA THR A 189 19.88 -13.74 5.41
C THR A 189 19.55 -14.92 4.47
N LEU A 190 20.18 -14.94 3.29
CA LEU A 190 20.73 -16.20 2.76
C LEU A 190 22.20 -16.00 2.35
N GLU A 191 23.03 -16.95 2.76
CA GLU A 191 24.49 -16.87 2.67
C GLU A 191 25.01 -17.12 1.25
N GLU A 192 26.20 -16.60 0.98
CA GLU A 192 27.01 -16.97 -0.16
C GLU A 192 27.33 -18.48 -0.14
N GLN A 193 26.69 -19.26 -1.03
CA GLN A 193 27.26 -20.54 -1.45
C GLN A 193 27.55 -20.52 -2.94
N SER A 194 28.83 -20.29 -3.21
CA SER A 194 29.46 -20.39 -4.52
C SER A 194 29.35 -21.82 -5.06
N SER A 195 28.85 -21.95 -6.28
CA SER A 195 29.17 -23.09 -7.13
C SER A 195 29.50 -22.59 -8.54
N SER A 196 30.73 -22.87 -8.98
CA SER A 196 31.23 -22.51 -10.30
C SER A 196 30.83 -23.60 -11.29
N ILE A 197 30.10 -23.25 -12.35
CA ILE A 197 30.02 -24.08 -13.56
C ILE A 197 30.29 -23.19 -14.78
N ASP A 198 31.10 -23.73 -15.68
CA ASP A 198 31.71 -23.05 -16.80
C ASP A 198 30.75 -22.88 -18.00
N SER A 199 31.19 -22.10 -18.97
CA SER A 199 30.40 -21.65 -20.12
C SER A 199 30.25 -22.71 -21.21
N GLU A 200 29.08 -22.76 -21.86
CA GLU A 200 29.00 -23.21 -23.25
C GLU A 200 27.98 -22.37 -24.06
N GLN A 201 28.38 -21.97 -25.27
CA GLN A 201 27.62 -21.06 -26.13
C GLN A 201 26.53 -21.80 -26.91
N ILE A 202 25.33 -21.23 -27.00
CA ILE A 202 24.45 -21.42 -28.16
C ILE A 202 23.96 -20.04 -28.61
N ASP A 203 24.19 -19.76 -29.90
CA ASP A 203 23.86 -18.52 -30.59
C ASP A 203 22.50 -18.63 -31.33
N VAL A 204 22.05 -17.52 -31.93
CA VAL A 204 20.91 -17.35 -32.86
C VAL A 204 19.55 -16.99 -32.25
N SER A 205 19.41 -15.68 -32.04
CA SER A 205 18.36 -14.82 -32.63
C SER A 205 16.88 -15.25 -32.58
N ASP A 206 16.08 -14.56 -31.78
CA ASP A 206 15.36 -13.36 -32.23
C ASP A 206 14.82 -12.59 -31.01
N SER A 207 15.07 -11.29 -30.94
CA SER A 207 14.60 -10.43 -29.85
C SER A 207 14.52 -8.99 -30.30
N THR A 208 13.30 -8.55 -30.58
CA THR A 208 12.99 -7.15 -30.84
C THR A 208 13.23 -6.34 -29.57
N SER A 209 14.34 -5.60 -29.56
CA SER A 209 14.67 -4.60 -28.51
C SER A 209 13.62 -3.48 -28.54
N VAL A 210 12.61 -3.60 -27.67
CA VAL A 210 11.50 -2.62 -27.56
C VAL A 210 11.95 -1.33 -26.85
N PHE A 211 13.02 -1.39 -26.05
CA PHE A 211 13.57 -0.25 -25.33
C PHE A 211 15.06 -0.10 -25.67
N LYS A 212 15.48 1.13 -25.98
CA LYS A 212 16.88 1.48 -26.25
C LYS A 212 17.59 1.88 -24.97
N ASP A 213 18.53 1.06 -24.53
CA ASP A 213 19.49 1.48 -23.51
C ASP A 213 20.60 2.33 -24.16
N TYR A 214 20.90 3.48 -23.56
CA TYR A 214 21.93 4.40 -24.05
C TYR A 214 23.30 4.09 -23.41
N PRO A 215 24.36 3.83 -24.19
CA PRO A 215 25.70 3.68 -23.64
C PRO A 215 26.33 5.05 -23.32
N SER A 216 26.83 5.21 -22.10
CA SER A 216 27.55 6.41 -21.68
C SER A 216 28.99 6.39 -22.21
N VAL A 217 29.33 7.33 -23.11
CA VAL A 217 30.69 7.47 -23.65
C VAL A 217 31.44 8.59 -22.93
N SER A 218 32.55 8.23 -22.28
CA SER A 218 33.50 9.19 -21.72
C SER A 218 34.58 9.55 -22.74
N GLN A 219 34.86 10.85 -22.94
CA GLN A 219 36.16 11.35 -23.38
C GLN A 219 36.32 12.87 -23.12
N THR A 220 37.50 13.25 -22.62
CA THR A 220 38.06 14.62 -22.39
C THR A 220 39.60 14.48 -22.44
N PRO A 221 40.47 15.52 -22.33
CA PRO A 221 40.29 16.96 -22.01
C PRO A 221 40.03 17.79 -23.31
N ALA A 222 40.26 19.11 -23.47
CA ALA A 222 40.87 20.21 -22.68
C ALA A 222 40.34 21.57 -23.23
N ALA A 223 40.46 22.74 -22.59
CA ALA A 223 40.84 23.14 -21.22
C ALA A 223 40.37 24.59 -20.94
N GLU A 224 40.27 24.99 -19.66
CA GLU A 224 40.10 26.37 -19.13
C GLU A 224 38.81 27.15 -19.53
N SER A 225 38.12 27.90 -18.65
CA SER A 225 38.40 28.31 -17.26
C SER A 225 37.12 28.75 -16.50
N LYS A 226 37.07 28.49 -15.17
CA LYS A 226 36.26 29.17 -14.12
C LYS A 226 34.72 29.24 -14.30
N SER A 227 33.92 28.53 -13.51
CA SER A 227 33.62 28.89 -12.12
C SER A 227 33.09 27.71 -11.27
N HIS A 228 33.19 27.81 -9.94
CA HIS A 228 33.04 26.69 -8.99
C HIS A 228 31.76 26.84 -8.17
N ILE A 229 30.77 25.99 -8.42
CA ILE A 229 29.64 25.72 -7.51
C ILE A 229 29.41 24.20 -7.54
N GLU A 230 29.63 23.53 -6.42
CA GLU A 230 29.34 22.10 -6.29
C GLU A 230 27.83 21.90 -6.11
N LEU A 231 27.16 21.32 -7.11
CA LEU A 231 25.87 20.68 -6.89
C LEU A 231 26.11 19.21 -6.49
N PRO A 232 25.58 18.72 -5.36
CA PRO A 232 25.67 17.33 -5.01
C PRO A 232 24.87 16.47 -6.00
N SER A 233 25.53 15.47 -6.57
CA SER A 233 24.90 14.47 -7.44
C SER A 233 23.99 13.57 -6.60
N LEU A 234 22.67 13.80 -6.68
CA LEU A 234 21.66 12.89 -6.14
C LEU A 234 21.54 11.65 -7.04
N ARG A 235 22.49 10.72 -6.88
CA ARG A 235 22.29 9.32 -7.24
C ARG A 235 21.23 8.70 -6.33
N GLY A 236 20.50 7.74 -6.89
CA GLY A 236 19.25 7.19 -6.38
C GLY A 236 19.16 7.02 -4.86
N THR A 237 18.08 7.56 -4.30
CA THR A 237 17.60 7.23 -2.97
C THR A 237 17.09 5.80 -2.96
N THR A 238 18.00 4.84 -2.77
CA THR A 238 17.60 3.57 -2.16
C THR A 238 16.96 3.91 -0.82
N LEU A 239 15.76 3.37 -0.56
CA LEU A 239 15.18 3.40 0.78
C LEU A 239 16.03 2.48 1.66
N SER A 240 17.15 3.01 2.14
CA SER A 240 17.84 2.44 3.29
C SER A 240 16.85 2.51 4.45
N VAL A 241 16.28 1.36 4.80
CA VAL A 241 15.63 1.17 6.09
C VAL A 241 16.75 1.27 7.13
N ILE A 242 17.06 2.51 7.52
CA ILE A 242 17.93 2.76 8.65
C ILE A 242 17.21 2.16 9.85
N PRO A 243 17.78 1.14 10.54
CA PRO A 243 17.20 0.63 11.77
C PRO A 243 17.26 1.75 12.80
N THR A 244 16.15 2.48 12.91
CA THR A 244 16.08 3.71 13.69
C THR A 244 16.01 3.33 15.16
N THR A 245 17.16 3.26 15.82
CA THR A 245 17.25 3.07 17.27
C THR A 245 16.73 4.34 17.96
N ILE A 246 15.44 4.34 18.31
CA ILE A 246 14.82 5.42 19.07
C ILE A 246 15.16 5.23 20.56
N SER A 247 16.18 5.95 21.03
CA SER A 247 16.50 6.00 22.46
C SER A 247 15.56 6.94 23.20
N ILE A 248 14.61 6.39 23.95
CA ILE A 248 13.69 7.15 24.81
C ILE A 248 14.19 7.09 26.26
N ASN A 249 14.53 8.24 26.83
CA ASN A 249 14.82 8.35 28.27
C ASN A 249 13.53 8.70 29.00
N VAL A 250 13.14 7.88 29.98
CA VAL A 250 11.95 8.10 30.83
C VAL A 250 12.39 8.18 32.28
N ASP A 251 12.06 9.28 32.95
CA ASP A 251 12.20 9.40 34.40
C ASP A 251 11.00 8.72 35.08
N MET A 252 11.29 7.68 35.87
CA MET A 252 10.30 6.88 36.60
C MET A 252 10.36 7.13 38.12
N SER A 253 11.08 8.16 38.58
CA SER A 253 11.35 8.40 40.02
C SER A 253 10.08 8.57 40.86
N GLU A 254 9.02 9.09 40.26
CA GLU A 254 7.71 9.36 40.90
C GLU A 254 6.62 8.36 40.47
N TRP A 255 6.98 7.24 39.84
CA TRP A 255 6.01 6.26 39.32
C TRP A 255 5.78 5.11 40.30
N ASP A 256 4.51 4.77 40.51
CA ASP A 256 4.13 3.53 41.18
C ASP A 256 4.37 2.30 40.28
N THR A 257 4.48 1.13 40.91
CA THR A 257 4.75 -0.14 40.23
C THR A 257 3.71 -0.48 39.16
N SER A 258 2.46 -0.04 39.30
CA SER A 258 1.40 -0.30 38.32
C SER A 258 1.68 0.44 37.02
N LYS A 259 1.95 1.75 37.09
CA LYS A 259 2.32 2.57 35.92
C LYS A 259 3.56 2.05 35.20
N ILE A 260 4.58 1.61 35.95
CA ILE A 260 5.79 1.02 35.40
C ILE A 260 5.45 -0.25 34.59
N ILE A 261 4.62 -1.15 35.13
CA ILE A 261 4.19 -2.37 34.43
C ILE A 261 3.37 -2.03 33.17
N THR A 262 2.41 -1.11 33.26
CA THR A 262 1.60 -0.69 32.09
C THR A 262 2.45 -0.07 30.99
N PHE A 263 3.47 0.72 31.34
CA PHE A 263 4.41 1.27 30.36
C PHE A 263 5.19 0.17 29.64
N PHE A 264 5.75 -0.80 30.36
CA PHE A 264 6.46 -1.92 29.72
C PHE A 264 5.53 -2.79 28.85
N LYS A 265 4.29 -3.07 29.30
CA LYS A 265 3.26 -3.73 28.47
C LYS A 265 3.06 -2.96 27.16
N ALA A 266 2.84 -1.65 27.22
CA ALA A 266 2.62 -0.81 26.05
C ALA A 266 3.84 -0.79 25.09
N THR A 267 5.07 -0.74 25.61
CA THR A 267 6.29 -0.82 24.77
C THR A 267 6.47 -2.18 24.08
N HIS A 268 5.85 -3.24 24.60
CA HIS A 268 5.80 -4.56 23.99
C HIS A 268 4.51 -4.81 23.17
N GLY A 269 3.70 -3.78 22.93
CA GLY A 269 2.46 -3.89 22.15
C GLY A 269 1.30 -4.59 22.86
N ILE A 270 1.40 -4.79 24.18
CA ILE A 270 0.34 -5.35 25.00
C ILE A 270 -0.46 -4.18 25.58
N PHE A 271 -1.72 -4.06 25.17
CA PHE A 271 -2.68 -3.10 25.73
C PHE A 271 -3.81 -3.88 26.39
N ASP A 272 -4.05 -3.62 27.67
CA ASP A 272 -5.19 -4.18 28.38
C ASP A 272 -6.46 -3.44 27.88
N ASP A 273 -7.31 -4.10 27.07
CA ASP A 273 -8.55 -3.52 26.52
C ASP A 273 -9.65 -3.56 27.59
N ASP A 274 -9.51 -2.70 28.62
CA ASP A 274 -10.47 -2.52 29.72
C ASP A 274 -11.77 -1.86 29.22
N ARG A 275 -12.57 -2.63 28.48
CA ARG A 275 -13.99 -2.33 28.33
C ARG A 275 -14.73 -2.80 29.57
N GLU A 276 -15.11 -1.83 30.39
CA GLU A 276 -16.05 -2.01 31.51
C GLU A 276 -17.25 -2.86 31.07
N SER A 277 -17.32 -4.10 31.57
CA SER A 277 -18.49 -4.96 31.46
C SER A 277 -19.43 -4.68 32.63
N ASP A 278 -19.96 -3.47 32.63
CA ASP A 278 -21.06 -3.09 33.51
C ASP A 278 -22.33 -3.79 33.03
N LEU A 279 -22.75 -4.87 33.71
CA LEU A 279 -24.15 -5.24 33.95
C LEU A 279 -24.30 -6.50 34.84
N SER A 280 -24.56 -6.24 36.12
CA SER A 280 -25.44 -7.01 37.03
C SER A 280 -25.57 -8.54 36.91
N THR A 281 -25.21 -9.23 37.99
CA THR A 281 -26.14 -10.20 38.59
C THR A 281 -26.12 -10.07 40.11
N THR A 282 -27.19 -9.51 40.65
CA THR A 282 -27.53 -9.56 42.08
C THR A 282 -27.77 -11.02 42.49
N CYS A 283 -26.96 -11.54 43.41
CA CYS A 283 -27.29 -12.75 44.15
C CYS A 283 -27.24 -12.47 45.65
N SER A 284 -28.41 -12.40 46.26
CA SER A 284 -28.58 -12.15 47.69
C SER A 284 -28.09 -13.34 48.51
N GLN A 285 -27.13 -13.13 49.41
CA GLN A 285 -26.93 -13.99 50.58
C GLN A 285 -26.89 -13.15 51.86
N SER A 286 -28.08 -12.88 52.38
CA SER A 286 -28.28 -12.43 53.75
C SER A 286 -27.99 -13.60 54.69
N ILE A 287 -26.76 -13.72 55.17
CA ILE A 287 -26.44 -14.61 56.29
C ILE A 287 -26.74 -13.84 57.58
N SER A 288 -27.94 -14.00 58.09
CA SER A 288 -28.32 -13.54 59.43
C SER A 288 -27.95 -14.59 60.46
N GLU A 289 -27.01 -14.28 61.35
CA GLU A 289 -26.86 -15.00 62.60
C GLU A 289 -28.08 -14.77 63.48
N SER A 290 -28.69 -15.84 64.00
CA SER A 290 -29.57 -15.74 65.16
C SER A 290 -29.51 -17.04 65.98
N SER A 291 -28.89 -16.91 67.14
CA SER A 291 -28.93 -17.84 68.27
C SER A 291 -30.37 -18.18 68.69
N ASP A 292 -30.59 -19.46 69.01
CA ASP A 292 -31.15 -19.97 70.29
C ASP A 292 -32.02 -21.23 70.10
N GLY A 293 -31.85 -22.21 70.99
CA GLY A 293 -32.55 -23.50 70.91
C GLY A 293 -33.75 -23.60 71.86
N TYR A 294 -34.54 -24.67 71.72
CA TYR A 294 -35.00 -25.51 72.85
C TYR A 294 -35.69 -26.80 72.34
N SER A 295 -35.63 -27.84 73.19
CA SER A 295 -36.16 -29.21 73.15
C SER A 295 -37.38 -29.57 72.28
N ASN A 296 -37.41 -30.82 71.77
CA ASN A 296 -38.25 -31.88 72.37
C ASN A 296 -38.06 -33.28 71.77
N SER A 297 -38.28 -34.29 72.64
CA SER A 297 -38.37 -35.75 72.42
C SER A 297 -37.05 -36.52 72.34
#